data_AF-A0A7X7NG32-F1
#
_entry.id   AF-A0A7X7NG32-F1
#
_cell.length_a   1.000
_cell.length_b   1.000
_cell.length_c   1.000
_cell.angle_alpha   90.00
_cell.angle_beta   90.00
_cell.angle_gamma   90.00
#
_symmetry.space_group_name_H-M   'P 1'
#
loop_
_entity.id
_entity.type
_entity.pdbx_description
1 polymer ?
#
loop_
_entity_poly.entity_id
_entity_poly.type
_entity_poly.pdbx_seq_one_letter_code
_entity_poly.pdbx_strand_id
1 'polypeptide(L)'
;MKRLTALRACFLTGVLSLMSLAYSATITSTETGGNWNAPLTWSQNQVPQASDNVVINGVVSVTSSATCASLTVSSGATLQNGGSLGWVALSVSGKISNDGTIRNNPSGNELWLELFGDLHNNGTWKPAQT
;
A
#
# COMPACT_ATOMS: atom_id res chain seq x y z
N MET A 1 41.58 35.42 41.98
CA MET A 1 40.24 34.88 41.68
C MET A 1 39.40 35.95 40.97
N LYS A 2 39.29 35.88 39.63
CA LYS A 2 38.47 36.77 38.80
C LYS A 2 37.67 35.93 37.80
N ARG A 3 36.35 35.93 38.01
CA ARG A 3 35.18 35.65 37.15
C ARG A 3 35.40 34.85 35.84
N LEU A 4 34.91 33.61 35.82
CA LEU A 4 34.60 32.84 34.60
C LEU A 4 33.46 33.55 33.84
N THR A 5 33.66 33.83 32.56
CA THR A 5 32.62 34.40 31.69
C THR A 5 32.30 33.40 30.57
N ALA A 6 31.02 33.03 30.51
CA ALA A 6 30.22 32.43 29.45
C ALA A 6 30.88 31.83 28.20
N LEU A 7 30.51 30.59 27.87
CA LEU A 7 29.56 30.35 26.77
C LEU A 7 28.94 28.95 26.95
N ARG A 8 27.68 28.90 27.37
CA ARG A 8 26.88 27.68 27.31
C ARG A 8 26.61 27.43 25.83
N ALA A 9 27.38 26.54 25.20
CA ALA A 9 27.02 25.96 23.91
C ALA A 9 25.82 25.03 24.11
N CYS A 10 24.66 25.61 24.38
CA CYS A 10 23.39 24.95 24.16
C CYS A 10 23.10 25.10 22.66
N PHE A 11 23.86 24.38 21.85
CA PHE A 11 23.44 24.14 20.47
C PHE A 11 22.26 23.19 20.60
N LEU A 12 21.09 23.81 20.60
CA LEU A 12 19.80 23.25 20.29
C LEU A 12 20.00 22.29 19.10
N THR A 13 20.23 21.00 19.38
CA THR A 13 20.03 19.94 18.41
C THR A 13 18.53 19.91 18.18
N GLY A 14 18.07 20.84 17.33
CA GLY A 14 16.72 20.86 16.83
C GLY A 14 16.45 19.47 16.29
N VAL A 15 15.58 18.75 16.99
CA VAL A 15 15.01 17.50 16.51
C VAL A 15 14.36 17.87 15.19
N LEU A 16 15.04 17.52 14.09
CA LEU A 16 14.46 17.52 12.77
C LEU A 16 13.45 16.37 12.80
N SER A 17 12.28 16.61 13.41
CA SER A 17 11.12 15.77 13.16
C SER A 17 10.92 15.84 11.66
N LEU A 18 11.28 14.75 10.97
CA LEU A 18 10.80 14.50 9.63
C LEU A 18 9.28 14.50 9.74
N MET A 19 8.65 15.67 9.55
CA MET A 19 7.27 15.69 9.15
C MET A 19 7.25 14.92 7.83
N SER A 20 6.75 13.69 7.88
CA SER A 20 6.41 12.94 6.69
C SER A 20 5.30 13.74 6.00
N LEU A 21 5.68 14.64 5.10
CA LEU A 21 4.74 15.20 4.14
C LEU A 21 4.06 14.00 3.47
N ALA A 22 2.74 13.99 3.41
CA ALA A 22 1.97 12.99 2.67
C ALA A 22 2.31 13.16 1.18
N TYR A 23 3.37 12.49 0.74
CA TYR A 23 3.81 12.46 -0.64
C TYR A 23 3.01 11.37 -1.34
N SER A 24 2.39 11.70 -2.48
CA SER A 24 1.79 10.69 -3.34
C SER A 24 2.91 10.02 -4.13
N ALA A 25 3.31 8.81 -3.70
CA ALA A 25 4.28 8.00 -4.44
C ALA A 25 3.56 7.02 -5.37
N THR A 26 4.27 6.58 -6.40
CA THR A 26 3.93 5.32 -7.07
C THR A 26 4.68 4.19 -6.38
N ILE A 27 3.96 3.26 -5.77
CA ILE A 27 4.52 2.08 -5.09
C ILE A 27 4.21 0.83 -5.91
N THR A 28 5.24 0.09 -6.27
CA THR A 28 5.13 -1.02 -7.24
C THR A 28 5.51 -2.32 -6.57
N SER A 29 4.68 -3.36 -6.73
CA SER A 29 5.03 -4.67 -6.19
C SER A 29 6.24 -5.26 -6.94
N THR A 30 6.97 -6.14 -6.28
CA THR A 30 7.90 -7.05 -6.97
C THR A 30 7.11 -8.02 -7.87
N GLU A 31 7.79 -8.67 -8.81
CA GLU A 31 7.20 -9.71 -9.66
C GLU A 31 6.80 -10.95 -8.84
N THR A 32 7.53 -11.24 -7.76
CA THR A 32 7.18 -12.31 -6.81
C THR A 32 5.90 -11.99 -6.04
N GLY A 33 5.69 -10.72 -5.69
CA GLY A 33 4.55 -10.27 -4.89
C GLY A 33 4.70 -10.59 -3.40
N GLY A 34 3.62 -11.02 -2.75
CA GLY A 34 3.58 -11.39 -1.33
C GLY A 34 2.47 -10.69 -0.55
N ASN A 35 2.68 -10.49 0.75
CA ASN A 35 1.71 -9.83 1.62
C ASN A 35 1.74 -8.31 1.40
N TRP A 36 0.58 -7.70 1.13
CA TRP A 36 0.43 -6.24 1.00
C TRP A 36 1.14 -5.47 2.13
N ASN A 37 1.01 -5.95 3.37
CA ASN A 37 1.55 -5.27 4.56
C ASN A 37 3.03 -5.58 4.84
N ALA A 38 3.70 -6.33 3.96
CA ALA A 38 5.13 -6.65 4.09
C ALA A 38 5.97 -5.72 3.18
N PRO A 39 6.96 -4.98 3.72
CA PRO A 39 7.82 -4.11 2.91
C PRO A 39 8.48 -4.80 1.71
N LEU A 40 8.88 -6.06 1.84
CA LEU A 40 9.54 -6.85 0.78
C LEU A 40 8.63 -7.18 -0.42
N THR A 41 7.32 -7.00 -0.30
CA THR A 41 6.41 -7.12 -1.44
C THR A 41 6.57 -5.97 -2.42
N TRP A 42 7.17 -4.86 -2.00
CA TRP A 42 7.26 -3.62 -2.76
C TRP A 42 8.72 -3.31 -3.15
N SER A 43 8.94 -2.92 -4.40
CA SER A 43 10.29 -2.69 -4.95
C SER A 43 11.05 -1.58 -4.21
N GLN A 44 10.33 -0.64 -3.60
CA GLN A 44 10.86 0.45 -2.79
C GLN A 44 11.11 0.06 -1.33
N ASN A 45 10.82 -1.19 -0.93
CA ASN A 45 10.83 -1.64 0.47
C ASN A 45 9.94 -0.76 1.39
N GLN A 46 8.80 -0.31 0.85
CA GLN A 46 7.82 0.56 1.49
C GLN A 46 6.41 0.04 1.23
N VAL A 47 5.60 -0.09 2.29
CA VAL A 47 4.18 -0.47 2.17
C VAL A 47 3.37 0.74 1.69
N PRO A 48 2.47 0.59 0.69
CA PRO A 48 1.60 1.65 0.23
C PRO A 48 0.73 2.24 1.34
N GLN A 49 0.57 3.55 1.30
CA GLN A 49 -0.34 4.31 2.15
C GLN A 49 -1.53 4.84 1.36
N ALA A 50 -2.48 5.45 2.06
CA ALA A 50 -3.73 5.95 1.47
C ALA A 50 -3.53 6.97 0.33
N SER A 51 -2.42 7.70 0.31
CA SER A 51 -2.08 8.68 -0.73
C SER A 51 -1.36 8.10 -1.95
N ASP A 52 -0.98 6.83 -1.91
CA ASP A 52 -0.09 6.24 -2.91
C ASP A 52 -0.85 5.62 -4.09
N ASN A 53 -0.26 5.74 -5.27
CA ASN A 53 -0.68 5.03 -6.48
C ASN A 53 0.00 3.67 -6.51
N VAL A 54 -0.78 2.60 -6.51
CA VAL A 54 -0.25 1.23 -6.41
C VAL A 54 -0.24 0.56 -7.77
N VAL A 55 0.88 -0.07 -8.11
CA VAL A 55 1.03 -0.93 -9.29
C VAL A 55 1.37 -2.36 -8.85
N ILE A 56 0.53 -3.32 -9.22
CA ILE A 56 0.71 -4.74 -8.90
C ILE A 56 1.25 -5.46 -10.14
N ASN A 57 2.47 -5.99 -10.04
CA ASN A 57 3.16 -6.75 -11.09
C ASN A 57 3.32 -8.25 -10.75
N GLY A 58 3.02 -8.65 -9.52
CA GLY A 58 3.08 -10.04 -9.04
C GLY A 58 1.76 -10.50 -8.40
N VAL A 59 1.82 -11.56 -7.59
CA VAL A 59 0.68 -12.02 -6.79
C VAL A 59 0.72 -11.33 -5.42
N VAL A 60 -0.16 -10.37 -5.17
CA VAL A 60 -0.26 -9.65 -3.90
C VAL A 60 -1.51 -10.08 -3.13
N SER A 61 -1.30 -10.43 -1.87
CA SER A 61 -2.35 -10.88 -0.95
C SER A 61 -2.56 -9.85 0.16
N VAL A 62 -3.79 -9.34 0.28
CA VAL A 62 -4.21 -8.47 1.40
C VAL A 62 -4.52 -9.37 2.59
N THR A 63 -3.71 -9.33 3.66
CA THR A 63 -3.94 -10.16 4.87
C THR A 63 -4.54 -9.38 6.03
N SER A 64 -4.53 -8.06 5.93
CA SER A 64 -5.15 -7.08 6.82
C SER A 64 -5.60 -5.94 5.94
N SER A 65 -6.77 -5.37 6.23
CA SER A 65 -7.36 -4.32 5.41
C SER A 65 -6.40 -3.15 5.21
N ALA A 66 -6.41 -2.58 4.01
CA ALA A 66 -5.46 -1.56 3.58
C ALA A 66 -6.15 -0.52 2.70
N THR A 67 -5.44 0.56 2.38
CA THR A 67 -5.97 1.68 1.59
C THR A 67 -4.93 2.21 0.62
N CYS A 68 -5.34 2.66 -0.57
CA CYS A 68 -4.49 3.40 -1.50
C CYS A 68 -5.27 4.47 -2.29
N ALA A 69 -4.55 5.33 -3.01
CA ALA A 69 -5.14 6.37 -3.85
C ALA A 69 -5.65 5.79 -5.17
N SER A 70 -4.82 4.98 -5.83
CA SER A 70 -5.22 4.26 -7.04
C SER A 70 -4.60 2.88 -7.07
N LEU A 71 -5.17 2.00 -7.90
CA LEU A 71 -4.69 0.64 -8.06
C LEU A 71 -4.63 0.30 -9.54
N THR A 72 -3.46 -0.13 -10.01
CA THR A 72 -3.27 -0.77 -11.31
C THR A 72 -2.83 -2.21 -11.09
N VAL A 73 -3.57 -3.17 -11.66
CA VAL A 73 -3.18 -4.58 -11.67
C VAL A 73 -2.78 -4.95 -13.09
N SER A 74 -1.47 -5.14 -13.30
CA SER A 74 -0.88 -5.43 -14.61
C SER A 74 -1.32 -6.79 -15.15
N SER A 75 -1.26 -6.97 -16.47
CA SER A 75 -1.51 -8.26 -17.12
C SER A 75 -0.63 -9.36 -16.50
N GLY A 76 -1.23 -10.51 -16.20
CA GLY A 76 -0.56 -11.65 -15.54
C GLY A 76 -0.41 -11.52 -14.02
N ALA A 77 -0.61 -10.32 -13.45
CA ALA A 77 -0.56 -10.11 -12.01
C ALA A 77 -1.88 -10.47 -11.32
N THR A 78 -1.86 -10.61 -9.99
CA THR A 78 -3.06 -10.93 -9.21
C THR A 78 -3.11 -10.13 -7.91
N LEU A 79 -4.25 -9.51 -7.63
CA LEU A 79 -4.64 -9.08 -6.29
C LEU A 79 -5.67 -10.05 -5.71
N GLN A 80 -5.45 -10.50 -4.48
CA GLN A 80 -6.37 -11.37 -3.76
C GLN A 80 -6.36 -11.08 -2.25
N ASN A 81 -7.31 -11.65 -1.51
CA ASN A 81 -7.19 -11.73 -0.05
C ASN A 81 -6.12 -12.78 0.36
N GLY A 82 -5.75 -12.78 1.63
CA GLY A 82 -4.88 -13.78 2.24
C GLY A 82 -5.04 -13.79 3.76
N GLY A 83 -4.14 -14.52 4.43
CA GLY A 83 -4.23 -14.70 5.88
C GLY A 83 -5.43 -15.59 6.28
N SER A 84 -5.86 -15.47 7.53
CA SER A 84 -6.88 -16.31 8.15
C SER A 84 -8.19 -15.59 8.50
N LEU A 85 -8.29 -14.29 8.18
CA LEU A 85 -9.52 -13.52 8.40
C LEU A 85 -10.58 -13.96 7.39
N GLY A 86 -11.84 -14.06 7.84
CA GLY A 86 -12.96 -14.45 6.96
C GLY A 86 -13.15 -13.49 5.78
N TRP A 87 -12.86 -12.21 5.99
CA TRP A 87 -12.83 -11.18 4.95
C TRP A 87 -11.79 -10.11 5.27
N VAL A 88 -11.32 -9.41 4.23
CA VAL A 88 -10.49 -8.21 4.31
C VAL A 88 -10.94 -7.22 3.24
N ALA A 89 -10.73 -5.93 3.50
CA ALA A 89 -11.06 -4.86 2.57
C ALA A 89 -9.80 -4.17 2.03
N LEU A 90 -9.79 -3.86 0.73
CA LEU A 90 -8.89 -2.85 0.18
C LEU A 90 -9.73 -1.66 -0.30
N SER A 91 -9.53 -0.51 0.33
CA SER A 91 -10.21 0.71 -0.05
C SER A 91 -9.38 1.51 -1.04
N VAL A 92 -9.96 1.85 -2.19
CA VAL A 92 -9.32 2.61 -3.25
C VAL A 92 -10.08 3.91 -3.46
N SER A 93 -9.48 5.02 -3.04
CA SER A 93 -10.15 6.33 -3.07
C SER A 93 -10.33 6.91 -4.48
N GLY A 94 -9.48 6.50 -5.42
CA GLY A 94 -9.51 6.90 -6.82
C GLY A 94 -9.78 5.71 -7.75
N LYS A 95 -9.08 5.69 -8.89
CA LYS A 95 -9.33 4.72 -9.97
C LYS A 95 -8.75 3.34 -9.67
N ILE A 96 -9.48 2.29 -10.07
CA ILE A 96 -8.93 0.95 -10.30
C ILE A 96 -8.80 0.71 -11.81
N SER A 97 -7.60 0.31 -12.26
CA SER A 97 -7.33 -0.21 -13.61
C SER A 97 -6.87 -1.66 -13.52
N ASN A 98 -7.67 -2.60 -14.01
CA ASN A 98 -7.36 -4.02 -13.94
C ASN A 98 -7.18 -4.62 -15.34
N ASP A 99 -5.94 -4.95 -15.69
CA ASP A 99 -5.59 -5.76 -16.86
C ASP A 99 -5.20 -7.20 -16.46
N GLY A 100 -5.11 -7.49 -15.16
CA GLY A 100 -4.75 -8.78 -14.59
C GLY A 100 -5.94 -9.51 -13.96
N THR A 101 -5.76 -9.99 -12.72
CA THR A 101 -6.79 -10.70 -11.97
C THR A 101 -7.01 -10.09 -10.59
N ILE A 102 -8.25 -9.76 -10.27
CA ILE A 102 -8.68 -9.36 -8.93
C ILE A 102 -9.71 -10.39 -8.48
N ARG A 103 -9.44 -11.14 -7.40
CA ARG A 103 -10.30 -12.26 -6.99
C ARG A 103 -10.17 -12.63 -5.52
N ASN A 104 -11.11 -13.43 -5.02
CA ASN A 104 -10.89 -14.20 -3.81
C ASN A 104 -9.72 -15.19 -3.99
N ASN A 105 -8.99 -15.46 -2.91
CA ASN A 105 -7.97 -16.48 -2.83
C ASN A 105 -8.63 -17.86 -3.01
N PRO A 106 -8.08 -18.79 -3.82
CA PRO A 106 -8.74 -20.06 -4.07
C PRO A 106 -8.75 -20.95 -2.82
N SER A 107 -7.88 -20.64 -1.85
CA SER A 107 -7.88 -21.28 -0.52
C SER A 107 -9.02 -20.81 0.40
N GLY A 108 -9.83 -19.83 -0.01
CA GLY A 108 -11.01 -19.37 0.71
C GLY A 108 -10.92 -17.91 1.18
N ASN A 109 -11.88 -17.54 2.03
CA ASN A 109 -12.11 -16.18 2.54
C ASN A 109 -12.42 -15.17 1.42
N GLU A 110 -12.68 -13.94 1.82
CA GLU A 110 -13.25 -12.92 0.94
C GLU A 110 -12.34 -11.71 0.79
N LEU A 111 -12.17 -11.28 -0.46
CA LEU A 111 -11.66 -9.96 -0.79
C LEU A 111 -12.85 -9.04 -1.02
N TRP A 112 -12.94 -7.97 -0.24
CA TRP A 112 -13.85 -6.86 -0.46
C TRP A 112 -13.06 -5.69 -1.05
N LEU A 113 -13.62 -5.04 -2.05
CA LEU A 113 -13.09 -3.80 -2.59
C LEU A 113 -14.04 -2.66 -2.24
N GLU A 114 -13.51 -1.61 -1.62
CA GLU A 114 -14.27 -0.38 -1.38
C GLU A 114 -13.79 0.65 -2.39
N LEU A 115 -14.53 0.81 -3.48
CA LEU A 115 -14.16 1.70 -4.57
C LEU A 115 -14.95 3.00 -4.50
N PHE A 116 -14.24 4.14 -4.49
CA PHE A 116 -14.84 5.48 -4.48
C PHE A 116 -14.69 6.23 -5.81
N GLY A 117 -13.89 5.69 -6.75
CA GLY A 117 -13.66 6.26 -8.08
C GLY A 117 -14.07 5.32 -9.21
N ASP A 118 -13.46 5.52 -10.38
CA ASP A 118 -13.78 4.75 -11.58
C ASP A 118 -13.17 3.34 -11.57
N LEU A 119 -13.88 2.37 -12.16
CA LEU A 119 -13.38 1.03 -12.46
C LEU A 119 -13.18 0.87 -13.98
N HIS A 120 -11.93 0.64 -14.39
CA HIS A 120 -11.61 0.09 -15.72
C HIS A 120 -11.17 -1.36 -15.55
N ASN A 121 -11.95 -2.31 -16.08
CA ASN A 121 -11.63 -3.73 -16.01
C ASN A 121 -11.51 -4.37 -17.41
N ASN A 122 -10.27 -4.64 -17.84
CA ASN A 122 -9.95 -5.47 -19.00
C ASN A 122 -9.55 -6.91 -18.61
N GLY A 123 -9.41 -7.19 -17.32
CA GLY A 123 -9.00 -8.47 -16.77
C GLY A 123 -10.13 -9.27 -16.09
N THR A 124 -9.75 -10.18 -15.20
CA THR A 124 -10.69 -10.94 -14.38
C THR A 124 -11.09 -10.17 -13.13
N TRP A 125 -12.39 -10.00 -12.92
CA TRP A 125 -12.98 -9.37 -11.73
C TRP A 125 -13.89 -10.36 -10.98
N LYS A 126 -13.40 -10.89 -9.86
CA LYS A 126 -14.12 -11.84 -8.98
C LYS A 126 -13.86 -11.60 -7.47
N PRO A 127 -13.83 -10.36 -6.96
CA PRO A 127 -13.90 -10.15 -5.51
C PRO A 127 -15.26 -10.64 -4.97
N ALA A 128 -15.37 -10.87 -3.67
CA ALA A 128 -16.64 -11.21 -3.05
C ALA A 128 -17.61 -10.01 -3.05
N GLN A 129 -17.08 -8.80 -2.90
CA GLN A 129 -17.85 -7.56 -2.82
C GLN A 129 -17.10 -6.39 -3.47
N THR A 130 -17.84 -5.44 -4.04
CA THR A 130 -17.35 -4.16 -4.59
C THR A 130 -18.36 -3.06 -4.31
#